data_AF-A0A8S9I8C9-F1
#
_entry.id   AF-A0A8S9I8C9-F1
#
_cell.length_a   1.000
_cell.length_b   1.000
_cell.length_c   1.000
_cell.angle_alpha   90.00
_cell.angle_beta   90.00
_cell.angle_gamma   90.00
#
_symmetry.space_group_name_H-M   'P 1'
#
loop_
_entity.id
_entity.type
_entity.pdbx_description
1 polymer ?
#
loop_
_entity_poly.entity_id
_entity_poly.type
_entity_poly.pdbx_seq_one_letter_code
_entity_poly.pdbx_strand_id
1 'polypeptide(L)'
;MGSETAQKSYPPLHFVLFPFMAQGHMIPMVDIARLLAQRGVIITIVTTPYNAGRFKNVWPVEVDLKFLEPVGKELKMLGKFMDNAVDLMNKSFIDR
;
A
#
# COMPACT_ATOMS: atom_id res chain seq x y z
N MET A 1 46.38 15.11 21.13
CA MET A 1 45.01 15.67 21.15
C MET A 1 44.38 15.37 19.79
N GLY A 2 43.78 14.20 19.65
CA GLY A 2 43.05 13.83 18.44
C GLY A 2 41.66 14.46 18.50
N SER A 3 41.35 15.32 17.53
CA SER A 3 40.02 15.90 17.38
C SER A 3 39.07 14.81 16.88
N GLU A 4 38.33 14.18 17.79
CA GLU A 4 37.16 13.39 17.45
C GLU A 4 36.09 14.33 16.90
N THR A 5 35.95 14.39 15.58
CA THR A 5 34.80 15.05 14.95
C THR A 5 33.58 14.14 15.16
N ALA A 6 32.71 14.49 16.11
CA ALA A 6 31.43 13.82 16.30
C ALA A 6 30.61 13.90 15.00
N GLN A 7 30.44 12.76 14.34
CA GLN A 7 29.70 12.66 13.08
C GLN A 7 28.22 12.84 13.37
N LYS A 8 27.66 13.99 12.97
CA LYS A 8 26.24 14.31 13.13
C LYS A 8 25.43 13.37 12.23
N SER A 9 24.79 12.36 12.83
CA SER A 9 23.93 11.42 12.10
C SER A 9 22.61 12.10 11.77
N TYR A 10 22.40 12.43 10.51
CA TYR A 10 21.08 12.85 10.02
C TYR A 10 20.17 11.62 9.89
N PRO A 11 18.84 11.75 10.13
CA PRO A 11 17.92 10.68 9.82
C PRO A 11 18.02 10.30 8.32
N PRO A 12 17.85 9.01 7.97
CA PRO A 12 17.89 8.58 6.58
C PRO A 12 16.89 9.36 5.73
N LEU A 13 17.31 9.79 4.54
CA LEU A 13 16.44 10.51 3.61
C LEU A 13 15.29 9.59 3.17
N HIS A 14 14.06 10.08 3.24
CA HIS A 14 12.84 9.30 2.93
C HIS A 14 11.93 10.06 1.98
N PHE A 15 11.63 9.47 0.82
CA PHE A 15 10.66 10.01 -0.15
C PHE A 15 9.38 9.19 -0.19
N VAL A 16 8.26 9.88 -0.42
CA VAL A 16 6.97 9.26 -0.76
C VAL A 16 6.63 9.61 -2.20
N LEU A 17 6.45 8.60 -3.03
CA LEU A 17 6.09 8.71 -4.44
C LEU A 17 4.61 8.37 -4.61
N PHE A 18 3.85 9.28 -5.21
CA PHE A 18 2.43 9.09 -5.52
C PHE A 18 2.20 9.19 -7.03
N PRO A 19 2.43 8.10 -7.79
CA PRO A 19 2.22 8.09 -9.23
C PRO A 19 0.73 8.17 -9.57
N PHE A 20 0.42 8.75 -10.73
CA PHE A 20 -0.86 8.48 -11.38
C PHE A 20 -0.93 7.01 -11.79
N MET A 21 -2.06 6.35 -11.58
CA MET A 21 -2.20 4.89 -11.73
C MET A 21 -2.41 4.43 -13.19
N ALA A 22 -1.74 5.07 -14.14
CA ALA A 22 -1.60 4.62 -15.52
C ALA A 22 -0.19 4.09 -15.76
N GLN A 23 -0.03 3.07 -16.62
CA GLN A 23 1.27 2.45 -16.88
C GLN A 23 2.36 3.46 -17.27
N GLY A 24 2.01 4.44 -18.12
CA GLY A 24 2.94 5.49 -18.55
C GLY A 24 3.42 6.44 -17.45
N HIS A 25 2.87 6.38 -16.23
CA HIS A 25 3.32 7.17 -15.08
C HIS A 25 3.89 6.28 -13.98
N MET A 26 3.35 5.08 -13.80
CA MET A 26 3.86 4.15 -12.79
C MET A 26 5.25 3.61 -13.13
N ILE A 27 5.49 3.22 -14.39
CA ILE A 27 6.80 2.70 -14.83
C ILE A 27 7.93 3.71 -14.53
N PRO A 28 7.88 4.96 -15.03
CA PRO A 28 8.96 5.92 -14.78
C PRO A 28 9.11 6.27 -13.29
N MET A 29 8.01 6.34 -12.54
CA MET A 29 8.07 6.63 -11.11
C MET A 29 8.79 5.53 -10.32
N VAL A 30 8.68 4.27 -10.74
CA VAL A 30 9.42 3.21 -10.07
C VAL A 30 10.88 3.14 -10.53
N ASP A 31 11.18 3.50 -11.78
CA ASP A 31 12.57 3.65 -12.20
C ASP A 31 13.29 4.74 -11.37
N ILE A 32 12.60 5.86 -11.09
CA ILE A 32 13.08 6.88 -10.17
C ILE A 32 13.26 6.31 -8.75
N ALA A 33 12.28 5.56 -8.24
CA ALA A 33 12.37 4.91 -6.93
C ALA A 33 13.62 4.00 -6.84
N ARG A 34 13.91 3.22 -7.87
CA ARG A 34 15.11 2.36 -7.93
C ARG A 34 16.40 3.17 -7.89
N LEU A 35 16.49 4.23 -8.68
CA LEU A 35 17.66 5.12 -8.71
C LEU A 35 17.90 5.82 -7.36
N LEU A 36 16.85 6.11 -6.60
CA LEU A 36 16.95 6.66 -5.26
C LEU A 36 17.35 5.57 -4.25
N ALA A 37 16.74 4.38 -4.33
CA ALA A 37 17.04 3.27 -3.42
C ALA A 37 18.51 2.83 -3.52
N GLN A 38 19.07 2.79 -4.74
CA GLN A 38 20.49 2.51 -4.98
C GLN A 38 21.45 3.49 -4.29
N ARG A 39 20.97 4.69 -3.92
CA ARG A 39 21.74 5.69 -3.18
C ARG A 39 21.54 5.61 -1.66
N GLY A 40 20.91 4.54 -1.17
CA GLY A 40 20.66 4.34 0.27
C GLY A 40 19.49 5.16 0.82
N VAL A 41 18.61 5.66 -0.05
CA VAL A 41 17.44 6.45 0.32
C VAL A 41 16.26 5.50 0.58
N ILE A 42 15.42 5.81 1.58
CA ILE A 42 14.17 5.08 1.82
C ILE A 42 13.10 5.64 0.88
N ILE A 43 12.32 4.79 0.23
CA ILE A 43 11.25 5.21 -0.68
C ILE A 43 9.98 4.42 -0.39
N THR A 44 8.86 5.14 -0.29
CA THR A 44 7.52 4.56 -0.22
C THR A 44 6.75 4.92 -1.49
N ILE A 45 6.23 3.92 -2.21
CA ILE A 45 5.35 4.14 -3.37
C ILE A 45 3.91 3.89 -2.94
N VAL A 46 3.06 4.89 -3.09
CA VAL A 46 1.64 4.74 -2.80
C VAL A 46 0.91 4.28 -4.06
N THR A 47 0.20 3.17 -3.95
CA THR A 47 -0.56 2.59 -5.07
C THR A 47 -1.77 1.82 -4.54
N THR A 48 -2.68 1.42 -5.43
CA THR A 48 -3.79 0.54 -5.07
C THR A 48 -3.31 -0.92 -4.87
N PRO A 49 -4.04 -1.74 -4.10
CA PRO A 49 -3.74 -3.16 -3.93
C PRO A 49 -3.66 -3.93 -5.25
N TYR A 50 -4.56 -3.60 -6.18
CA TYR A 50 -4.60 -4.23 -7.49
C TYR A 50 -3.29 -4.02 -8.24
N ASN A 51 -2.78 -2.78 -8.26
CA ASN A 51 -1.50 -2.46 -8.88
C ASN A 51 -0.30 -3.03 -8.08
N ALA A 52 -0.36 -3.02 -6.75
CA ALA A 52 0.68 -3.60 -5.91
C ALA A 52 0.91 -5.10 -6.20
N GLY A 53 -0.17 -5.86 -6.41
CA GLY A 53 -0.09 -7.27 -6.79
C GLY A 53 0.61 -7.51 -8.13
N ARG A 54 0.49 -6.58 -9.08
CA ARG A 54 1.20 -6.64 -10.38
C ARG A 54 2.69 -6.39 -10.20
N PHE A 55 3.08 -5.48 -9.31
CA PHE A 55 4.49 -5.16 -9.07
C PHE A 55 5.23 -6.27 -8.36
N LYS A 56 4.58 -7.02 -7.46
CA LYS A 56 5.23 -8.12 -6.71
C LYS A 56 5.87 -9.18 -7.60
N ASN A 57 5.27 -9.45 -8.77
CA ASN A 57 5.77 -10.46 -9.71
C ASN A 57 6.94 -9.95 -10.56
N VAL A 58 7.08 -8.64 -10.68
CA VAL A 58 8.09 -8.00 -11.52
C VAL A 58 9.28 -7.57 -10.66
N TRP A 59 9.03 -7.07 -9.44
CA TRP A 59 10.02 -6.47 -8.57
C TRP A 59 9.91 -6.96 -7.12
N PRO A 60 11.06 -7.22 -6.45
CA PRO A 60 11.09 -7.52 -5.02
C PRO A 60 10.90 -6.21 -4.24
N VAL A 61 9.66 -5.77 -4.12
CA VAL A 61 9.25 -4.64 -3.29
C VAL A 61 8.45 -5.13 -2.09
N GLU A 62 8.70 -4.56 -0.93
CA GLU A 62 7.84 -4.77 0.23
C GLU A 62 6.53 -4.01 0.00
N VAL A 63 5.42 -4.74 0.01
CA VAL A 63 4.08 -4.15 -0.14
C VAL A 63 3.47 -4.03 1.25
N ASP A 64 3.31 -2.81 1.73
CA ASP A 64 2.57 -2.53 2.95
C ASP A 64 1.11 -2.15 2.63
N LEU A 65 0.18 -3.00 3.05
CA LEU A 65 -1.27 -2.79 2.91
C LEU A 65 -1.93 -2.32 4.21
N LYS A 66 -1.17 -2.06 5.28
CA LYS A 66 -1.73 -1.69 6.60
C LYS A 66 -2.64 -0.47 6.54
N PHE A 67 -2.38 0.46 5.62
CA PHE A 67 -3.24 1.65 5.43
C PHE A 67 -4.67 1.32 4.99
N LEU A 68 -4.91 0.13 4.42
CA LEU A 68 -6.21 -0.32 3.94
C LEU A 68 -6.95 -1.22 4.92
N GLU A 69 -6.34 -1.59 6.04
CA GLU A 69 -7.03 -2.36 7.07
C GLU A 69 -8.36 -1.74 7.51
N PRO A 70 -8.47 -0.41 7.74
CA PRO A 70 -9.75 0.20 8.12
C PRO A 70 -10.83 -0.01 7.07
N VAL A 71 -10.48 0.18 5.78
CA VAL A 71 -11.41 -0.02 4.65
C VAL A 71 -11.82 -1.49 4.54
N GLY A 72 -10.89 -2.42 4.71
CA GLY A 72 -11.19 -3.85 4.71
C GLY A 72 -12.15 -4.26 5.83
N LYS A 73 -12.07 -3.64 7.01
CA LYS A 73 -13.00 -3.85 8.13
C LYS A 73 -14.40 -3.34 7.79
N GLU A 74 -14.52 -2.16 7.18
CA GLU A 74 -15.81 -1.61 6.75
C GLU A 74 -16.48 -2.47 5.68
N LEU A 75 -15.73 -2.88 4.65
CA LEU A 75 -16.27 -3.76 3.59
C LEU A 75 -16.76 -5.09 4.16
N LYS A 76 -16.07 -5.65 5.16
CA LYS A 76 -16.50 -6.87 5.84
C LYS A 76 -17.78 -6.66 6.66
N MET A 77 -17.95 -5.49 7.28
CA MET A 77 -19.20 -5.15 7.97
C MET A 77 -20.37 -5.01 6.99
N LEU A 78 -20.15 -4.35 5.85
CA LEU A 78 -21.15 -4.23 4.79
C LEU A 78 -21.56 -5.60 4.23
N GLY A 79 -20.60 -6.49 3.97
CA GLY A 79 -20.88 -7.86 3.54
C GLY A 79 -21.78 -8.61 4.52
N LYS A 80 -21.44 -8.59 5.82
CA LYS A 80 -22.28 -9.21 6.86
C LYS A 80 -23.69 -8.62 6.95
N PHE A 81 -23.83 -7.30 6.77
CA PHE A 81 -25.13 -6.65 6.75
C PHE A 81 -25.98 -7.17 5.58
N MET A 82 -25.39 -7.29 4.39
CA MET A 82 -26.07 -7.83 3.22
C MET A 82 -26.47 -9.30 3.42
N ASP A 83 -25.58 -10.12 3.98
CA ASP A 83 -25.86 -11.53 4.27
C ASP A 83 -27.07 -11.67 5.22
N ASN A 84 -27.10 -10.88 6.30
CA ASN A 84 -28.22 -10.86 7.25
C ASN A 84 -29.53 -10.43 6.59
N ALA A 85 -29.49 -9.44 5.68
CA ALA A 85 -30.68 -8.97 4.98
C ALA A 85 -31.25 -10.06 4.05
N VAL A 86 -30.38 -10.80 3.36
CA VAL A 86 -30.78 -11.94 2.50
C VAL A 86 -31.36 -13.06 3.34
N ASP A 87 -30.76 -13.39 4.49
CA ASP A 87 -31.27 -14.41 5.40
C ASP A 87 -32.66 -14.05 5.94
N LEU A 88 -32.87 -12.79 6.31
CA LEU A 88 -34.17 -12.31 6.79
C LEU A 88 -35.23 -12.41 5.68
N MET A 89 -34.86 -12.02 4.46
CA MET A 89 -35.73 -12.12 3.29
C MET A 89 -36.14 -13.58 3.05
N ASN A 90 -35.17 -14.50 2.98
CA ASN A 90 -35.43 -15.92 2.76
C ASN A 90 -36.31 -16.54 3.86
N LYS A 91 -36.08 -16.22 5.13
CA LYS A 91 -36.93 -16.67 6.25
C LYS A 91 -38.36 -16.16 6.13
N SER A 92 -38.55 -14.90 5.74
CA SER A 92 -39.87 -14.29 5.57
C SER A 92 -40.68 -14.89 4.41
N PHE A 93 -40.02 -15.55 3.45
CA PHE A 93 -40.67 -16.27 2.35
C PHE A 93 -41.05 -17.71 2.72
N ILE A 94 -40.30 -18.37 3.60
CA ILE A 94 -40.55 -19.77 4.00
C ILE A 94 -41.64 -19.88 5.07
N ASP A 95 -41.83 -18.84 5.89
CA ASP A 95 -42.88 -18.78 6.94
C ASP A 95 -44.30 -18.45 6.41
N ARG A 96 -44.51 -18.46 5.08
CA ARG A 96 -45.83 -18.31 4.43
C ARG A 96 -46.26 -19.58 3.73
#